data_AF-A0A3M1WD92-F1
#
_entry.id   AF-A0A3M1WD92-F1
#
_cell.length_a   1.000
_cell.length_b   1.000
_cell.length_c   1.000
_cell.angle_alpha   90.00
_cell.angle_beta   90.00
_cell.angle_gamma   90.00
#
_symmetry.space_group_name_H-M   'P 1'
#
loop_
_entity.id
_entity.type
_entity.pdbx_description
1 polymer ?
#
loop_
_entity_poly.entity_id
_entity_poly.type
_entity_poly.pdbx_seq_one_letter_code
_entity_poly.pdbx_strand_id
1 'polypeptide(L)' 'MSSLAHGKNTSPVEVTNISAHGIWLLAHGKELFMSYEDFPWFKEQPVKNILN' A
#
# COMPACT_ATOMS: atom_id res chain seq x y z
N MET A 1 -17.55 -25.15 -2.51
CA MET A 1 -16.40 -24.48 -3.19
C MET A 1 -15.44 -24.02 -2.10
N SER A 2 -14.30 -24.68 -1.97
CA SER A 2 -13.22 -24.30 -1.06
C SER A 2 -12.16 -23.58 -1.90
N SER A 3 -11.90 -22.30 -1.62
CA SER A 3 -10.77 -21.61 -2.23
C SER A 3 -9.47 -22.28 -1.76
N LEU A 4 -8.61 -22.61 -2.72
CA LEU A 4 -7.27 -23.12 -2.44
C LEU A 4 -6.48 -22.03 -1.68
N ALA A 5 -5.68 -22.46 -0.70
CA ALA A 5 -4.86 -21.56 0.12
C ALA A 5 -4.14 -20.54 -0.75
N HIS A 6 -4.35 -19.24 -0.47
CA HIS A 6 -3.82 -18.13 -1.25
C HIS A 6 -2.35 -18.38 -1.60
N GLY A 7 -2.07 -18.45 -2.90
CA GLY A 7 -0.71 -18.58 -3.41
C GLY A 7 0.16 -17.51 -2.77
N LYS A 8 1.37 -17.90 -2.36
CA LYS A 8 2.35 -17.05 -1.70
C LYS A 8 2.40 -15.68 -2.40
N ASN A 9 1.97 -14.62 -1.71
CA ASN A 9 1.88 -13.26 -2.24
C ASN A 9 3.13 -12.94 -3.07
N THR A 10 2.99 -12.94 -4.40
CA THR A 10 4.06 -12.55 -5.32
C THR A 10 4.15 -11.03 -5.45
N SER A 11 3.19 -10.31 -4.88
CA SER A 11 3.21 -8.85 -4.78
C SER A 11 4.20 -8.41 -3.71
N PRO A 12 5.31 -7.73 -4.08
CA PRO A 12 6.33 -7.33 -3.11
C PRO A 12 5.81 -6.29 -2.12
N VAL A 13 4.96 -5.37 -2.60
CA VAL A 13 4.37 -4.25 -1.84
C VAL A 13 3.02 -3.87 -2.48
N GLU A 14 1.98 -3.75 -1.68
CA GLU A 14 0.66 -3.27 -2.12
C GLU A 14 0.25 -2.04 -1.32
N VAL A 15 -0.48 -1.11 -1.95
CA VAL A 15 -1.12 0.00 -1.23
C VAL A 15 -2.46 -0.49 -0.69
N THR A 16 -2.58 -0.58 0.64
CA THR A 16 -3.82 -1.05 1.29
C THR A 16 -4.81 0.08 1.53
N ASN A 17 -4.32 1.29 1.80
CA ASN A 17 -5.16 2.44 2.09
C ASN A 17 -4.42 3.76 1.83
N ILE A 18 -5.15 4.80 1.42
CA ILE A 18 -4.63 6.15 1.28
C ILE A 18 -5.51 7.07 2.15
N SER A 19 -4.90 7.69 3.14
CA SER A 19 -5.56 8.62 4.06
C SER A 19 -5.06 10.05 3.85
N ALA A 20 -5.69 11.02 4.53
CA ALA A 20 -5.25 12.41 4.52
C ALA A 20 -3.88 12.63 5.20
N HIS A 21 -3.43 11.70 6.04
CA HIS A 21 -2.18 11.80 6.80
C HIS A 21 -1.02 11.02 6.17
N GLY A 22 -1.33 10.06 5.30
CA GLY A 22 -0.32 9.15 4.75
C GLY A 22 -0.92 7.95 4.05
N ILE A 23 -0.05 7.07 3.60
CA ILE A 23 -0.36 5.87 2.82
C ILE A 23 -0.04 4.63 3.65
N TRP A 24 -0.91 3.64 3.58
CA TRP A 24 -0.69 2.32 4.16
C TRP A 24 -0.24 1.34 3.08
N LEU A 25 0.82 0.60 3.39
CA LEU A 25 1.48 -0.34 2.50
C LEU A 25 1.53 -1.72 3.15
N LEU A 26 1.13 -2.76 2.43
CA LEU A 26 1.36 -4.14 2.82
C LEU A 26 2.62 -4.65 2.09
N ALA A 27 3.74 -4.67 2.80
CA ALA A 27 5.01 -5.17 2.28
C ALA A 27 5.39 -6.47 3.00
N HIS A 28 5.66 -7.53 2.25
CA HIS A 28 6.06 -8.83 2.80
C HIS A 28 5.12 -9.36 3.92
N GLY A 29 3.82 -9.09 3.82
CA GLY A 29 2.83 -9.49 4.83
C GLY A 29 2.83 -8.65 6.11
N LYS A 30 3.50 -7.49 6.10
CA LYS A 30 3.46 -6.50 7.19
C LYS A 30 2.86 -5.20 6.69
N GLU A 31 1.98 -4.64 7.50
CA GLU A 31 1.40 -3.33 7.24
C GLU A 31 2.33 -2.23 7.76
N LEU A 32 2.63 -1.28 6.89
CA LEU A 32 3.55 -0.17 7.10
C LEU A 32 2.80 1.14 6.83
N PHE A 33 3.00 2.11 7.71
CA PHE A 33 2.45 3.45 7.53
C PHE A 33 3.52 4.41 7.02
N MET A 34 3.23 5.07 5.90
CA MET A 34 4.07 6.08 5.27
C MET A 34 3.41 7.45 5.45
N SER A 35 3.89 8.22 6.43
CA SER A 35 3.39 9.56 6.73
C SER A 35 3.75 10.56 5.63
N TYR A 36 2.85 11.49 5.31
CA TYR A 36 3.16 12.61 4.41
C TYR A 36 4.10 13.65 5.04
N GLU A 37 4.33 13.61 6.35
CA GLU A 37 5.33 14.45 7.00
C GLU A 37 6.75 14.02 6.60
N ASP A 38 7.00 12.71 6.56
CA ASP A 38 8.29 12.14 6.15
C ASP A 38 8.41 12.04 4.62
N PHE A 39 7.28 11.82 3.93
CA PHE A 39 7.22 11.61 2.48
C PHE A 39 6.25 12.60 1.80
N PRO A 40 6.55 13.92 1.80
CA PRO A 40 5.63 14.96 1.34
C PRO A 40 5.31 14.88 -0.16
N TRP A 41 6.19 14.27 -0.95
CA TRP A 41 6.01 14.08 -2.39
C TRP A 41 4.75 13.31 -2.77
N PHE A 42 4.19 12.48 -1.88
CA PHE A 42 2.95 11.74 -2.17
C PHE A 42 1.68 12.54 -1.83
N LYS A 43 1.78 13.59 -1.03
CA LYS A 43 0.63 14.36 -0.52
C LYS A 43 -0.21 15.00 -1.63
N GLU A 44 0.45 15.44 -2.71
CA GLU A 44 -0.19 16.15 -3.83
C GLU A 44 -0.26 15.29 -5.11
N GLN A 45 0.10 14.01 -5.03
CA GLN A 45 0.07 13.13 -6.20
C GLN A 45 -1.33 12.56 -6.43
N PRO A 46 -1.80 12.51 -7.69
CA PRO A 46 -3.01 11.79 -8.03
C PRO A 46 -2.91 10.33 -7.61
N VAL A 47 -4.00 9.75 -7.10
CA VAL A 47 -4.06 8.34 -6.68
C VAL A 47 -3.61 7.38 -7.80
N LYS A 48 -3.88 7.71 -9.07
CA LYS A 48 -3.42 6.96 -10.25
C LYS A 48 -1.89 6.89 -10.42
N ASN A 49 -1.14 7.78 -9.79
CA ASN A 49 0.33 7.77 -9.82
C ASN A 49 0.91 6.99 -8.61
N ILE A 50 0.08 6.73 -7.60
CA ILE A 50 0.44 6.02 -6.36
C ILE A 50 0.10 4.54 -6.48
N LEU A 51 -1.02 4.22 -7.15
CA LEU A 51 -1.44 2.87 -7.47
C LEU A 51 -0.79 2.42 -8.79
N ASN A 52 -0.34 1.16 -8.82
CA ASN A 52 0.33 0.51 -9.96
C ASN A 52 -0.67 -0.29 -10.79
#